data_AF-A0AAU5Q4H0-F1
#
_entry.id   AF-A0AAU5Q4H0-F1
#
_cell.length_a   1.000
_cell.length_b   1.000
_cell.length_c   1.000
_cell.angle_alpha   90.00
_cell.angle_beta   90.00
_cell.angle_gamma   90.00
#
_symmetry.space_group_name_H-M   'P 1'
#
loop_
_entity.id
_entity.type
_entity.pdbx_description
1 polymer ?
#
loop_
_entity_poly.entity_id
_entity_poly.type
_entity_poly.pdbx_seq_one_letter_code
_entity_poly.pdbx_strand_id
1 'polypeptide(L)'
;MSAEGVVGGVTGGVGDARTVLLGRFDAGGGLRLIARSTPLSSSAVVELGAVLRPAGAEHPWSQRRFAAAWGSREPLDLQVVVPELVAEFAANTALDRGRYRHPACYLRLRGDMTVQDLSGP
;
A
#
# COMPACT_ATOMS: atom_id res chain seq x y z
N MET A 1 8.83 13.00 7.35
CA MET A 1 9.79 11.92 7.06
C MET A 1 9.18 11.05 5.97
N SER A 2 9.95 10.60 4.98
CA SER A 2 9.45 9.59 4.02
C SER A 2 9.90 8.20 4.42
N ALA A 3 9.17 7.20 3.94
CA ALA A 3 9.45 5.78 4.12
C ALA A 3 9.01 5.01 2.87
N GLU A 4 9.53 3.80 2.70
CA GLU A 4 9.22 2.93 1.58
C GLU A 4 8.35 1.72 1.99
N GLY A 5 7.53 1.26 1.06
CA GLY A 5 6.66 0.10 1.24
C GLY A 5 6.34 -0.61 -0.08
N VAL A 6 6.04 -1.90 0.00
CA VAL A 6 5.59 -2.70 -1.14
C VAL A 6 4.13 -2.37 -1.42
N VAL A 7 3.78 -2.12 -2.68
CA VAL A 7 2.39 -1.91 -3.10
C VAL A 7 1.68 -3.26 -3.10
N GLY A 8 0.79 -3.50 -2.13
CA GLY A 8 0.04 -4.76 -2.03
C GLY A 8 -1.40 -4.67 -2.50
N GLY A 9 -1.92 -3.47 -2.74
CA GLY A 9 -3.26 -3.29 -3.28
C GLY A 9 -3.68 -1.84 -3.39
N VAL A 10 -4.81 -1.64 -4.04
CA VAL A 10 -5.46 -0.34 -4.21
C VAL A 10 -6.93 -0.42 -3.87
N THR A 11 -7.50 0.70 -3.43
CA THR A 11 -8.96 0.84 -3.33
C THR A 11 -9.53 1.34 -4.64
N GLY A 12 -10.69 0.84 -5.05
CA GLY A 12 -11.11 0.90 -6.45
C GLY A 12 -10.34 -0.12 -7.29
N GLY A 13 -10.28 0.07 -8.60
CA GLY A 13 -9.49 -0.74 -9.52
C GLY A 13 -8.13 -0.11 -9.84
N VAL A 14 -7.29 -0.86 -10.55
CA VAL A 14 -5.96 -0.40 -11.01
C VAL A 14 -6.06 0.85 -11.91
N GLY A 15 -7.09 0.96 -12.75
CA GLY A 15 -7.28 2.10 -13.66
C GLY A 15 -7.93 3.34 -13.02
N ASP A 16 -8.52 3.20 -11.84
CA ASP A 16 -9.22 4.26 -11.12
C ASP A 16 -8.85 4.27 -9.62
N ALA A 17 -7.59 3.91 -9.34
CA ALA A 17 -7.09 3.74 -7.98
C ALA A 17 -7.33 4.99 -7.14
N ARG A 18 -7.97 4.83 -5.98
CA ARG A 18 -8.28 5.96 -5.10
C ARG A 18 -7.25 6.13 -4.00
N THR A 19 -6.79 5.02 -3.41
CA THR A 19 -5.74 4.97 -2.38
C THR A 19 -4.92 3.71 -2.58
N VAL A 20 -3.65 3.74 -2.14
CA VAL A 20 -2.73 2.59 -2.16
C VAL A 20 -2.55 2.04 -0.76
N LEU A 21 -2.54 0.71 -0.64
CA LEU A 21 -2.17 -0.01 0.58
C LEU A 21 -0.75 -0.53 0.43
N LEU A 22 0.08 -0.17 1.41
CA LEU A 22 1.50 -0.46 1.47
C LEU A 22 1.77 -1.51 2.52
N GLY A 23 2.55 -2.51 2.16
CA GLY A 23 2.96 -3.58 3.03
C GLY A 23 4.47 -3.68 3.17
N ARG A 24 4.89 -4.55 4.09
CA ARG A 24 6.25 -5.04 4.22
C ARG A 24 6.23 -6.55 4.39
N PHE A 25 7.03 -7.27 3.62
CA PHE A 25 7.15 -8.71 3.79
C PHE A 25 7.82 -9.03 5.13
N ASP A 26 7.30 -10.05 5.80
CA ASP A 26 7.95 -10.70 6.93
C ASP A 26 8.72 -11.95 6.45
N ALA A 27 9.52 -12.52 7.35
CA ALA A 27 10.33 -13.71 7.06
C ALA A 27 9.50 -14.94 6.63
N GLY A 28 8.19 -14.96 6.92
CA GLY A 28 7.26 -16.02 6.52
C GLY A 28 6.61 -15.80 5.15
N GLY A 29 7.00 -14.76 4.41
CA GLY A 29 6.36 -14.38 3.15
C GLY A 29 5.01 -13.67 3.33
N GLY A 30 4.64 -13.33 4.56
CA GLY A 30 3.45 -12.56 4.85
C GLY A 30 3.65 -11.09 4.53
N LEU A 31 2.72 -10.49 3.78
CA LEU A 31 2.71 -9.04 3.57
C LEU A 31 1.99 -8.37 4.75
N ARG A 32 2.71 -7.64 5.60
CA ARG A 32 2.11 -6.89 6.72
C ARG A 32 1.73 -5.49 6.27
N LEU A 33 0.47 -5.08 6.44
CA LEU A 33 0.03 -3.71 6.17
C LEU A 33 0.80 -2.73 7.08
N ILE A 34 1.44 -1.73 6.48
CA ILE A 34 2.17 -0.67 7.21
C ILE A 34 1.57 0.72 7.00
N ALA A 35 0.91 0.96 5.87
CA ALA A 35 0.25 2.23 5.59
C ALA A 35 -0.87 2.08 4.57
N ARG A 36 -1.84 2.99 4.64
CA ARG A 36 -2.79 3.28 3.57
C ARG A 36 -2.63 4.75 3.20
N SER A 37 -2.54 5.05 1.92
CA SER A 37 -2.34 6.42 1.48
C SER A 37 -3.60 7.28 1.67
N THR A 38 -3.41 8.60 1.65
CA THR A 38 -4.46 9.56 1.27
C THR A 38 -4.99 9.27 -0.13
N PRO A 39 -6.12 9.90 -0.52
CA PRO A 39 -6.50 10.00 -1.92
C PRO A 39 -5.31 10.36 -2.81
N LEU A 40 -5.16 9.61 -3.90
CA LEU A 40 -4.10 9.81 -4.88
C LEU A 40 -4.37 11.08 -5.71
N SER A 41 -3.29 11.73 -6.16
CA SER A 41 -3.39 12.75 -7.20
C SER A 41 -3.67 12.10 -8.56
N SER A 42 -4.26 12.86 -9.50
CA SER A 42 -4.52 12.34 -10.86
C SER A 42 -3.25 11.83 -11.55
N SER A 43 -2.10 12.46 -11.31
CA SER A 43 -0.81 11.99 -11.84
C SER A 43 -0.41 10.63 -11.28
N ALA A 44 -0.62 10.40 -9.98
CA ALA A 44 -0.33 9.13 -9.34
C ALA A 44 -1.28 8.01 -9.82
N VAL A 45 -2.55 8.33 -10.07
CA VAL A 45 -3.50 7.37 -10.66
C VAL A 45 -3.03 6.93 -12.04
N VAL A 46 -2.58 7.86 -12.90
CA VAL A 46 -2.06 7.53 -14.23
C VAL A 46 -0.77 6.71 -14.15
N GLU A 47 0.17 7.11 -13.30
CA GLU A 47 1.44 6.39 -13.08
C GLU A 47 1.18 4.95 -12.65
N LEU A 48 0.36 4.76 -11.61
CA LEU A 48 0.06 3.45 -11.04
C LEU A 48 -0.77 2.59 -11.99
N GLY A 49 -1.77 3.18 -12.66
CA GLY A 49 -2.62 2.47 -13.62
C GLY A 49 -1.85 1.94 -14.84
N ALA A 50 -0.72 2.55 -15.17
CA ALA A 50 0.14 2.09 -16.27
C ALA A 50 0.97 0.84 -15.93
N VAL A 51 1.21 0.57 -14.64
CA VAL A 51 2.19 -0.46 -14.22
C VAL A 51 1.61 -1.51 -13.27
N LEU A 52 0.59 -1.18 -12.49
CA LEU A 52 -0.01 -2.14 -11.56
C LEU A 52 -0.75 -3.23 -12.33
N ARG A 53 -0.68 -4.44 -11.80
CA ARG A 53 -1.37 -5.61 -12.34
C ARG A 53 -2.20 -6.24 -11.23
N PRO A 54 -3.49 -6.56 -11.48
CA PRO A 54 -4.29 -7.30 -10.50
C PRO A 54 -3.62 -8.62 -10.13
N ALA A 55 -3.64 -8.98 -8.85
CA ALA A 55 -3.16 -10.27 -8.38
C ALA A 55 -4.31 -11.26 -8.16
N GLY A 56 -3.99 -12.55 -8.24
CA GLY A 56 -4.93 -13.66 -8.00
C GLY A 56 -4.99 -14.11 -6.54
N ALA A 57 -5.60 -15.28 -6.33
CA ALA A 57 -5.85 -15.86 -5.00
C ALA A 57 -4.57 -16.16 -4.18
N GLU A 58 -3.43 -16.34 -4.83
CA GLU A 58 -2.12 -16.56 -4.18
C GLU A 58 -1.59 -15.31 -3.45
N HIS A 59 -2.22 -14.14 -3.65
CA HIS A 59 -1.79 -12.91 -3.02
C HIS A 59 -1.87 -13.01 -1.47
N PRO A 60 -0.86 -12.56 -0.71
CA PRO A 60 -0.88 -12.62 0.77
C PRO A 60 -2.05 -11.90 1.46
N TRP A 61 -2.75 -11.02 0.73
CA TRP A 61 -3.96 -10.31 1.16
C TRP A 61 -5.26 -10.82 0.53
N SER A 62 -5.25 -11.86 -0.30
CA SER A 62 -6.45 -12.34 -1.01
C SER A 62 -7.59 -12.71 -0.07
N GLN A 63 -7.28 -13.26 1.10
CA GLN A 63 -8.24 -13.63 2.14
C GLN A 63 -8.29 -12.63 3.31
N ARG A 64 -7.59 -11.50 3.22
CA ARG A 64 -7.56 -10.49 4.29
C ARG A 64 -8.65 -9.47 4.11
N ARG A 65 -9.26 -9.08 5.22
CA ARG A 65 -10.27 -8.01 5.27
C ARG A 65 -9.71 -6.81 5.99
N PHE A 66 -9.70 -5.67 5.31
CA PHE A 66 -9.32 -4.38 5.88
C PHE A 66 -10.58 -3.57 6.17
N ALA A 67 -10.58 -2.81 7.26
CA ALA A 67 -11.67 -1.91 7.58
C ALA A 67 -11.57 -0.62 6.75
N ALA A 68 -12.69 -0.13 6.23
CA ALA A 68 -12.72 1.09 5.43
C ALA A 68 -12.32 2.34 6.21
N ALA A 69 -12.62 2.35 7.52
CA ALA A 69 -12.23 3.35 8.48
C ALA A 69 -11.93 2.69 9.82
N TRP A 70 -11.17 3.37 10.67
CA TRP A 70 -10.90 2.89 12.01
C TRP A 70 -12.20 2.74 12.83
N GLY A 71 -12.45 1.55 13.37
CA GLY A 71 -13.68 1.26 14.11
C GLY A 71 -14.91 0.96 13.24
N SER A 72 -14.80 1.05 11.91
CA SER A 72 -15.86 0.57 11.01
C SER A 72 -15.77 -0.94 10.83
N ARG A 73 -16.93 -1.58 10.67
CA ARG A 73 -17.03 -2.98 10.23
C ARG A 73 -17.18 -3.09 8.71
N GLU A 74 -17.25 -1.95 8.03
CA GLU A 74 -17.41 -1.88 6.59
C GLU A 74 -16.13 -2.41 5.92
N PRO A 75 -16.24 -3.42 5.04
CA PRO A 75 -15.09 -3.89 4.29
C PRO A 75 -14.56 -2.77 3.41
N LEU A 76 -13.25 -2.60 3.42
CA LEU A 76 -12.58 -1.85 2.38
C LEU A 76 -12.66 -2.63 1.07
N ASP A 77 -13.20 -2.00 0.03
CA ASP A 77 -13.11 -2.51 -1.33
C ASP A 77 -11.66 -2.41 -1.81
N LEU A 78 -10.96 -3.55 -1.77
CA LEU A 78 -9.54 -3.67 -2.04
C LEU A 78 -9.34 -4.59 -3.25
N GLN A 79 -8.74 -4.04 -4.30
CA GLN A 79 -8.15 -4.82 -5.36
C GLN A 79 -6.69 -5.09 -5.04
N VAL A 80 -6.35 -6.36 -4.82
CA VAL A 80 -4.97 -6.79 -4.63
C VAL A 80 -4.20 -6.71 -5.95
N VAL A 81 -2.92 -6.36 -5.87
CA VAL A 81 -2.03 -6.21 -7.02
C VAL A 81 -0.77 -7.04 -6.81
N VAL A 82 -0.05 -7.35 -7.89
CA VAL A 82 1.20 -8.11 -7.80
C VAL A 82 2.19 -7.32 -6.91
N PRO A 83 2.65 -7.87 -5.77
CA PRO A 83 3.38 -7.12 -4.76
C PRO A 83 4.88 -7.08 -5.11
N GLU A 84 5.21 -6.51 -6.27
CA GLU A 84 6.57 -6.41 -6.81
C GLU A 84 7.11 -4.98 -6.86
N LEU A 85 6.23 -3.98 -6.71
CA LEU A 85 6.59 -2.57 -6.80
C LEU A 85 6.79 -1.96 -5.41
N VAL A 86 7.81 -1.12 -5.30
CA VAL A 86 8.08 -0.30 -4.11
C VAL A 86 7.61 1.13 -4.35
N ALA A 87 6.93 1.71 -3.38
CA ALA A 87 6.54 3.11 -3.39
C ALA A 87 7.11 3.85 -2.18
N GLU A 88 7.49 5.10 -2.42
CA GLU A 88 7.85 6.05 -1.37
C GLU A 88 6.59 6.80 -0.91
N PHE A 89 6.44 6.96 0.40
CA PHE A 89 5.35 7.72 0.99
C PHE A 89 5.86 8.64 2.10
N ALA A 90 5.25 9.81 2.23
CA ALA A 90 5.49 10.70 3.35
C ALA A 90 4.64 10.26 4.55
N ALA A 91 5.29 9.89 5.64
CA ALA A 91 4.66 9.83 6.95
C ALA A 91 4.76 11.22 7.58
N ASN A 92 3.62 11.91 7.70
CA ASN A 92 3.59 13.14 8.50
C ASN A 92 3.68 12.72 9.97
N THR A 93 4.87 12.79 10.56
CA THR A 93 5.17 12.21 11.86
C THR A 93 4.60 13.07 13.00
N ALA A 94 3.49 12.65 13.60
CA ALA A 94 3.36 12.69 15.05
C ALA A 94 2.96 11.29 15.55
N LEU A 95 3.89 10.64 16.25
CA LEU A 95 3.66 9.37 16.91
C LEU A 95 2.92 9.66 18.22
N ASP A 96 1.59 9.46 18.27
CA ASP A 96 0.92 9.33 19.57
C ASP A 96 0.79 7.84 19.91
N ARG A 97 1.64 7.37 20.83
CA ARG A 97 1.46 6.10 21.57
C ARG A 97 1.12 4.88 20.70
N GLY A 98 1.91 4.62 19.64
CA GLY A 98 1.73 3.44 18.78
C GLY A 98 0.54 3.52 17.82
N ARG A 99 0.01 4.72 17.56
CA ARG A 99 -1.14 4.96 16.66
C ARG A 99 -0.67 5.73 15.43
N TYR A 100 -0.92 5.17 14.24
CA TYR A 100 -0.85 5.94 13.00
C TYR A 100 -2.13 6.77 12.86
N ARG A 101 -2.09 8.05 13.26
CA ARG A 101 -3.17 9.03 13.04
C ARG A 101 -2.81 10.10 12.01
N HIS A 102 -1.81 9.85 11.15
CA HIS A 102 -1.45 10.79 10.11
C HIS A 102 -1.63 10.20 8.72
N PRO A 103 -2.14 11.00 7.77
CA PRO A 103 -2.27 10.56 6.39
C PRO A 103 -0.88 10.21 5.82
N ALA A 104 -0.72 8.99 5.30
CA ALA A 104 0.43 8.64 4.48
C ALA A 104 0.21 9.22 3.08
N CYS A 105 1.07 10.12 2.61
CA CYS A 105 0.94 10.65 1.25
C CYS A 105 1.81 9.85 0.30
N TYR A 106 1.22 9.28 -0.75
CA TYR A 106 2.01 8.68 -1.84
C TYR A 106 2.89 9.76 -2.49
N LEU A 107 4.17 9.47 -2.68
CA LEU A 107 5.10 10.39 -3.34
C LEU A 107 5.43 9.93 -4.75
N ARG A 108 5.86 8.68 -4.93
CA ARG A 108 6.29 8.11 -6.23
C ARG A 108 6.55 6.62 -6.13
N LEU A 109 6.61 5.94 -7.28
CA LEU A 109 7.24 4.63 -7.37
C LEU A 109 8.77 4.75 -7.29
N ARG A 110 9.38 3.75 -6.66
CA ARG A 110 10.84 3.57 -6.56
C ARG A 110 11.25 2.50 -7.54
N GLY A 111 11.32 2.86 -8.83
CA GLY A 111 11.82 1.95 -9.87
C GLY A 111 13.30 1.57 -9.72
N ASP A 112 14.00 2.27 -8.83
CA ASP A 112 15.36 1.99 -8.37
C ASP A 112 15.43 0.96 -7.23
N MET A 113 14.29 0.49 -6.71
CA MET A 113 14.22 -0.46 -5.60
C MET A 113 13.41 -1.71 -5.95
N THR A 114 13.80 -2.80 -5.33
CA THR A 114 13.08 -4.07 -5.33
C THR A 114 12.46 -4.33 -3.97
N VAL A 115 11.50 -5.25 -3.93
CA VAL A 115 10.90 -5.74 -2.68
C VAL A 115 11.94 -6.31 -1.71
N GLN A 116 13.02 -6.90 -2.24
CA GLN A 116 14.08 -7.51 -1.44
C GLN A 116 14.86 -6.44 -0.66
N ASP A 117 14.96 -5.21 -1.18
CA ASP A 117 15.63 -4.10 -0.50
C ASP A 117 14.89 -3.63 0.76
N LEU A 118 13.57 -3.86 0.84
CA LEU A 118 12.75 -3.59 2.03
C LEU A 118 12.76 -4.75 3.03
N SER A 119 13.18 -5.92 2.57
CA SER A 119 13.29 -7.15 3.33
C SER A 119 14.66 -7.20 3.99
N GLY A 120 14.96 -6.23 4.86
CA GLY A 120 16.18 -6.28 5.69
C GLY A 120 16.23 -7.56 6.52
N PRO A 121 17.42 -7.99 6.97
CA PRO A 121 17.59 -9.18 7.82
C PRO A 121 16.75 -9.13 9.10
#